data_AF-A0A9E4BNC3-F1
#
_entry.id   AF-A0A9E4BNC3-F1
#
_cell.length_a   1.000
_cell.length_b   1.000
_cell.length_c   1.000
_cell.angle_alpha   90.00
_cell.angle_beta   90.00
_cell.angle_gamma   90.00
#
_symmetry.space_group_name_H-M   'P 1'
#
loop_
_entity.id
_entity.type
_entity.pdbx_description
1 polymer ?
#
loop_
_entity_poly.entity_id
_entity_poly.type
_entity_poly.pdbx_seq_one_letter_code
_entity_poly.pdbx_strand_id
1 'polypeptide(L)'
;GSESPLTLALGKDVAGQPVLADIGRMPHLLVAGTTGAGKSVGINTVLVSILYKATPEQVKFILIDPKMLELSVYEGIPHLLTPVVTDMQEAGQSLNWCVAEMERRYRLMASLGVRSLDAYNRRVEHAMAVGRAVVDPFWMGAEEEVAPALESLPVIVVVIDEFADMMMIVGKKIDQTIARIAQKARAAGIHLVLATQRPSVDVITGLIKANINCRI
;
A
#
# COMPACT_ATOMS: atom_id res chain seq x y z
N GLY A 1 20.58 -9.57 7.08
CA GLY A 1 19.29 -8.87 7.24
C GLY A 1 18.54 -8.92 5.92
N SER A 2 17.21 -8.91 5.92
CA SER A 2 16.42 -8.88 4.69
C SER A 2 16.57 -7.54 3.96
N GLU A 3 16.84 -7.58 2.64
CA GLU A 3 17.05 -6.42 1.76
C GLU A 3 15.76 -5.66 1.42
N SER A 4 14.59 -6.30 1.56
CA SER A 4 13.31 -5.65 1.20
C SER A 4 12.93 -4.55 2.21
N PRO A 5 12.61 -3.32 1.76
CA PRO A 5 12.08 -2.26 2.63
C PRO A 5 10.69 -2.62 3.21
N LEU A 6 10.06 -3.67 2.67
CA LEU A 6 8.74 -4.18 3.05
C LEU A 6 8.83 -5.42 3.97
N THR A 7 10.00 -5.66 4.56
CA THR A 7 10.18 -6.75 5.53
C THR A 7 9.45 -6.43 6.83
N LEU A 8 8.66 -7.37 7.32
CA LEU A 8 7.89 -7.30 8.56
C LEU A 8 8.51 -8.21 9.62
N ALA A 9 8.70 -7.71 10.83
CA ALA A 9 9.11 -8.53 11.98
C ALA A 9 7.86 -9.01 12.72
N LEU A 10 7.33 -10.19 12.39
CA LEU A 10 6.05 -10.68 12.92
C LEU A 10 6.11 -11.10 14.40
N GLY A 11 7.30 -11.44 14.91
CA GLY A 11 7.49 -11.84 16.30
C GLY A 11 8.38 -13.06 16.42
N LYS A 12 8.00 -13.98 17.31
CA LYS A 12 8.71 -15.24 17.55
C LYS A 12 7.80 -16.44 17.34
N ASP A 13 8.35 -17.54 16.86
CA ASP A 13 7.64 -18.82 16.80
C ASP A 13 7.61 -19.52 18.17
N VAL A 14 7.01 -20.70 18.23
CA VAL A 14 6.90 -21.52 19.47
C VAL A 14 8.26 -21.96 20.03
N ALA A 15 9.32 -21.94 19.23
CA ALA A 15 10.69 -22.24 19.64
C ALA A 15 11.48 -20.97 20.02
N GLY A 16 10.82 -19.81 20.03
CA GLY A 16 11.42 -18.52 20.34
C GLY A 16 12.25 -17.92 19.20
N GLN A 17 12.21 -18.50 17.99
CA GLN A 17 12.96 -18.02 16.84
C GLN A 17 12.25 -16.85 16.16
N PRO A 18 12.98 -15.82 15.70
CA PRO A 18 12.36 -14.66 15.07
C PRO A 18 11.69 -15.03 13.74
N VAL A 19 10.46 -14.58 13.56
CA VAL A 19 9.67 -14.77 12.34
C VAL A 19 9.64 -13.46 11.55
N LEU A 20 10.16 -13.52 10.33
CA LEU A 20 10.15 -12.41 9.38
C LEU A 20 9.24 -12.73 8.20
N ALA A 21 8.52 -11.73 7.70
CA ALA A 21 7.73 -11.80 6.47
C ALA A 21 8.08 -10.63 5.55
N ASP A 22 7.56 -10.63 4.31
CA ASP A 22 7.78 -9.56 3.33
C ASP A 22 6.49 -9.31 2.57
N ILE A 23 5.88 -8.14 2.77
CA ILE A 23 4.61 -7.80 2.10
C ILE A 23 4.81 -7.57 0.59
N GLY A 24 6.03 -7.32 0.12
CA GLY A 24 6.33 -7.30 -1.32
C GLY A 24 6.15 -8.66 -1.99
N ARG A 25 6.38 -9.75 -1.24
CA ARG A 25 6.16 -11.13 -1.69
C ARG A 25 4.73 -11.60 -1.45
N MET A 26 4.08 -11.04 -0.43
CA MET A 26 2.70 -11.31 -0.01
C MET A 26 1.88 -10.03 -0.18
N PRO A 27 1.43 -9.69 -1.41
CA PRO A 27 1.15 -8.31 -1.80
C PRO A 27 0.03 -7.63 -1.00
N HIS A 28 -0.88 -8.41 -0.41
CA HIS A 28 -1.97 -7.92 0.40
C HIS A 28 -2.11 -8.81 1.64
N LEU A 29 -2.33 -8.17 2.79
CA LEU A 29 -2.43 -8.79 4.10
C LEU A 29 -3.81 -8.51 4.70
N LEU A 30 -4.48 -9.54 5.20
CA LEU A 30 -5.68 -9.43 6.02
C LEU A 30 -5.31 -9.74 7.48
N VAL A 31 -5.64 -8.83 8.40
CA VAL A 31 -5.42 -8.99 9.84
C VAL A 31 -6.78 -9.02 10.54
N ALA A 32 -7.08 -10.10 11.24
CA ALA A 32 -8.37 -10.23 11.95
C ALA A 32 -8.16 -10.63 13.41
N GLY A 33 -8.83 -9.94 14.32
CA GLY A 33 -8.77 -10.27 15.74
C GLY A 33 -9.77 -9.50 16.56
N THR A 34 -10.40 -10.14 17.54
CA THR A 34 -11.31 -9.47 18.47
C THR A 34 -10.57 -8.45 19.33
N THR A 35 -11.30 -7.55 19.98
CA THR A 35 -10.72 -6.60 20.94
C THR A 35 -9.85 -7.34 21.97
N GLY A 36 -8.64 -6.82 22.23
CA GLY A 36 -7.67 -7.44 23.14
C GLY A 36 -6.81 -8.57 22.53
N ALA A 37 -7.09 -9.03 21.31
CA ALA A 37 -6.30 -10.08 20.65
C ALA A 37 -4.95 -9.60 20.10
N GLY A 38 -4.63 -8.30 20.21
CA GLY A 38 -3.37 -7.73 19.72
C GLY A 38 -3.38 -7.26 18.26
N LYS A 39 -4.57 -7.14 17.61
CA LYS A 39 -4.72 -6.62 16.24
C LYS A 39 -3.93 -5.32 16.02
N SER A 40 -4.18 -4.32 16.87
CA SER A 40 -3.57 -2.99 16.76
C SER A 40 -2.05 -3.04 16.97
N VAL A 41 -1.57 -3.90 17.90
CA VAL A 41 -0.13 -4.15 18.08
C VAL A 41 0.48 -4.77 16.83
N GLY A 42 -0.22 -5.72 16.19
CA GLY A 42 0.18 -6.31 14.92
C GLY A 42 0.29 -5.29 13.79
N ILE A 43 -0.70 -4.41 13.63
CA ILE A 43 -0.66 -3.33 12.63
C ILE A 43 0.51 -2.38 12.89
N ASN A 44 0.69 -1.94 14.13
CA ASN A 44 1.83 -1.12 14.52
C ASN A 44 3.17 -1.81 14.23
N THR A 45 3.24 -3.12 14.43
CA THR A 45 4.44 -3.92 14.10
C THR A 45 4.74 -3.88 12.61
N VAL A 46 3.71 -3.95 11.75
CA VAL A 46 3.86 -3.79 10.29
C VAL A 46 4.41 -2.41 9.94
N LEU A 47 3.79 -1.35 10.46
CA LEU A 47 4.17 0.03 10.17
C LEU A 47 5.59 0.34 10.64
N VAL A 48 5.90 0.03 11.90
CA VAL A 48 7.23 0.26 12.49
C VAL A 48 8.31 -0.55 11.78
N SER A 49 8.04 -1.78 11.36
CA SER A 49 9.01 -2.59 10.60
C SER A 49 9.43 -1.90 9.30
N ILE A 50 8.47 -1.26 8.62
CA ILE A 50 8.72 -0.53 7.38
C ILE A 50 9.41 0.80 7.68
N LEU A 51 8.90 1.59 8.64
CA LEU A 51 9.47 2.89 9.02
C LEU A 51 10.92 2.78 9.50
N TYR A 52 11.29 1.65 10.12
CA TYR A 52 12.65 1.40 10.56
C TYR A 52 13.65 1.20 9.41
N LYS A 53 13.16 0.87 8.20
CA LYS A 53 14.01 0.51 7.05
C LYS A 53 13.87 1.41 5.84
N ALA A 54 12.69 2.00 5.64
CA ALA A 54 12.33 2.69 4.42
C ALA A 54 12.32 4.21 4.61
N THR A 55 12.92 4.93 3.67
CA THR A 55 12.77 6.39 3.59
C THR A 55 11.42 6.78 2.95
N PRO A 56 10.97 8.04 3.08
CA PRO A 56 9.74 8.53 2.43
C PRO A 56 9.74 8.41 0.91
N GLU A 57 10.91 8.44 0.27
CA GLU A 57 11.09 8.29 -1.17
C GLU A 57 10.94 6.82 -1.61
N GLN A 58 11.17 5.88 -0.69
CA GLN A 58 11.06 4.44 -0.95
C GLN A 58 9.66 3.91 -0.67
N VAL A 59 9.04 4.37 0.42
CA VAL A 59 7.70 3.92 0.84
C VAL A 59 6.84 5.11 1.26
N LYS A 60 5.60 5.09 0.80
CA LYS A 60 4.55 6.03 1.17
C LYS A 60 3.34 5.30 1.74
N PHE A 61 2.66 5.92 2.70
CA PHE A 61 1.49 5.37 3.38
C PHE A 61 0.21 6.15 3.08
N ILE A 62 -0.89 5.40 3.01
CA ILE A 62 -2.24 5.92 3.21
C ILE A 62 -2.79 5.18 4.41
N LEU A 63 -3.08 5.89 5.49
CA LEU A 63 -3.59 5.32 6.73
C LEU A 63 -5.06 5.71 6.88
N ILE A 64 -5.92 4.72 7.10
CA ILE A 64 -7.36 4.90 7.27
C ILE A 64 -7.76 4.40 8.66
N ASP A 65 -8.19 5.34 9.51
CA ASP A 65 -8.57 5.10 10.91
C ASP A 65 -9.91 5.80 11.23
N PRO A 66 -11.05 5.14 10.97
CA PRO A 66 -12.38 5.71 11.23
C PRO A 66 -12.59 6.14 12.68
N LYS A 67 -11.86 5.54 13.62
CA LYS A 67 -12.07 5.72 15.06
C LYS A 67 -11.07 6.68 15.68
N MET A 68 -10.03 7.09 14.94
CA MET A 68 -8.94 7.95 15.41
C MET A 68 -8.19 7.39 16.63
N LEU A 69 -8.19 6.07 16.81
CA LEU A 69 -7.63 5.44 18.02
C LEU A 69 -6.23 4.88 17.81
N GLU A 70 -5.95 4.33 16.62
CA GLU A 70 -4.82 3.41 16.45
C GLU A 70 -3.75 4.00 15.53
N LEU A 71 -4.15 4.72 14.48
CA LEU A 71 -3.22 5.24 13.46
C LEU A 71 -2.99 6.75 13.57
N SER A 72 -3.78 7.47 14.36
CA SER A 72 -3.63 8.91 14.57
C SER A 72 -2.26 9.30 15.15
N VAL A 73 -1.56 8.39 15.84
CA VAL A 73 -0.19 8.58 16.32
C VAL A 73 0.84 8.78 15.19
N TYR A 74 0.52 8.35 13.98
CA TYR A 74 1.38 8.50 12.80
C TYR A 74 1.12 9.79 12.03
N GLU A 75 0.22 10.66 12.51
CA GLU A 75 -0.07 11.92 11.83
C GLU A 75 1.19 12.78 11.65
N GLY A 76 1.34 13.39 10.48
CA GLY A 76 2.46 14.28 10.15
C GLY A 76 3.80 13.61 9.81
N ILE A 77 3.92 12.27 9.80
CA ILE A 77 5.16 11.62 9.33
C ILE A 77 5.37 11.89 7.82
N PRO A 78 6.62 12.02 7.35
CA PRO A 78 6.91 12.35 5.95
C PRO A 78 6.52 11.24 4.96
N HIS A 79 6.25 10.02 5.44
CA HIS A 79 5.80 8.91 4.63
C HIS A 79 4.32 9.00 4.24
N LEU A 80 3.52 9.84 4.88
CA LEU A 80 2.10 9.99 4.52
C LEU A 80 1.92 10.67 3.16
N LEU A 81 1.00 10.13 2.33
CA LEU A 81 0.52 10.80 1.10
C LEU A 81 -0.58 11.82 1.38
N THR A 82 -1.28 11.63 2.48
CA THR A 82 -2.43 12.41 2.93
C THR A 82 -2.46 12.31 4.46
N PRO A 83 -3.05 13.28 5.19
CA PRO A 83 -3.37 13.10 6.60
C PRO A 83 -4.10 11.78 6.86
N VAL A 84 -4.02 11.26 8.09
CA VAL A 84 -4.72 10.03 8.47
C VAL A 84 -6.21 10.21 8.16
N VAL A 85 -6.73 9.33 7.31
CA VAL A 85 -8.08 9.45 6.77
C VAL A 85 -9.07 8.88 7.78
N THR A 86 -9.96 9.74 8.26
CA THR A 86 -10.94 9.39 9.29
C THR A 86 -12.36 9.35 8.74
N ASP A 87 -12.63 10.09 7.66
CA ASP A 87 -13.91 10.05 6.96
C ASP A 87 -13.99 8.86 6.00
N MET A 88 -15.12 8.15 6.00
CA MET A 88 -15.28 6.93 5.19
C MET A 88 -15.53 7.21 3.70
N GLN A 89 -16.08 8.37 3.35
CA GLN A 89 -16.20 8.76 1.94
C GLN A 89 -14.82 9.12 1.39
N GLU A 90 -14.02 9.86 2.15
CA GLU A 90 -12.62 10.16 1.82
C GLU A 90 -11.81 8.86 1.69
N ALA A 91 -11.97 7.90 2.61
CA ALA A 91 -11.32 6.59 2.51
C ALA A 91 -11.67 5.85 1.20
N GLY A 92 -12.94 5.95 0.77
CA GLY A 92 -13.37 5.45 -0.54
C GLY A 92 -12.69 6.18 -1.71
N GLN A 93 -12.50 7.49 -1.61
CA GLN A 93 -11.76 8.28 -2.60
C GLN A 93 -10.28 7.91 -2.63
N SER A 94 -9.64 7.69 -1.48
CA SER A 94 -8.24 7.24 -1.41
C SER A 94 -8.03 5.90 -2.12
N LEU A 95 -8.96 4.95 -1.96
CA LEU A 95 -8.90 3.67 -2.66
C LEU A 95 -9.14 3.83 -4.18
N ASN A 96 -10.04 4.70 -4.60
CA ASN A 96 -10.21 5.01 -6.02
C ASN A 96 -8.97 5.70 -6.62
N TRP A 97 -8.31 6.57 -5.85
CA TRP A 97 -7.04 7.17 -6.23
C TRP A 97 -5.95 6.10 -6.37
N CYS A 98 -5.89 5.10 -5.47
CA CYS A 98 -4.97 3.97 -5.61
C CYS A 98 -5.19 3.18 -6.90
N VAL A 99 -6.44 3.01 -7.34
CA VAL A 99 -6.75 2.39 -8.64
C VAL A 99 -6.25 3.25 -9.80
N ALA A 100 -6.47 4.56 -9.76
CA ALA A 100 -5.99 5.47 -10.80
C ALA A 100 -4.46 5.53 -10.85
N GLU A 101 -3.79 5.58 -9.70
CA GLU A 101 -2.33 5.56 -9.61
C GLU A 101 -1.75 4.22 -10.08
N MET A 102 -2.39 3.10 -9.74
CA MET A 102 -2.03 1.79 -10.30
C MET A 102 -2.05 1.81 -11.84
N GLU A 103 -3.10 2.36 -12.45
CA GLU A 103 -3.23 2.47 -13.91
C GLU A 103 -2.20 3.42 -14.53
N ARG A 104 -1.92 4.55 -13.87
CA ARG A 104 -0.85 5.47 -14.27
C ARG A 104 0.51 4.75 -14.28
N ARG A 105 0.83 4.03 -13.20
CA ARG A 105 2.07 3.25 -13.09
C ARG A 105 2.17 2.16 -14.16
N TYR A 106 1.07 1.49 -14.48
CA TYR A 106 1.04 0.52 -15.57
C TYR A 106 1.35 1.15 -16.94
N ARG A 107 0.80 2.33 -17.23
CA ARG A 107 1.12 3.07 -18.46
C ARG A 107 2.60 3.45 -18.53
N LEU A 108 3.16 3.95 -17.44
CA LEU A 108 4.59 4.28 -17.33
C LEU A 108 5.50 3.05 -17.45
N MET A 109 5.13 1.93 -16.84
CA MET A 109 5.88 0.69 -17.00
C MET A 109 5.84 0.18 -18.44
N ALA A 110 4.68 0.26 -19.10
CA ALA A 110 4.52 -0.15 -20.49
C ALA A 110 5.36 0.71 -21.45
N SER A 111 5.41 2.03 -21.26
CA SER A 111 6.22 2.93 -22.10
C SER A 111 7.72 2.67 -21.99
N LEU A 112 8.19 2.17 -20.84
CA LEU A 112 9.59 1.78 -20.63
C LEU A 112 9.87 0.31 -20.93
N GLY A 113 8.86 -0.48 -21.31
CA GLY A 113 8.99 -1.91 -21.61
C GLY A 113 9.27 -2.78 -20.38
N VAL A 114 8.91 -2.33 -19.18
CA VAL A 114 9.14 -3.03 -17.90
C VAL A 114 7.83 -3.59 -17.32
N ARG A 115 7.94 -4.52 -16.38
CA ARG A 115 6.79 -5.27 -15.82
C ARG A 115 6.58 -5.12 -14.31
N SER A 116 7.42 -4.35 -13.63
CA SER A 116 7.32 -4.12 -12.19
C SER A 116 7.87 -2.75 -11.82
N LEU A 117 7.41 -2.21 -10.68
CA LEU A 117 7.89 -0.96 -10.10
C LEU A 117 9.41 -0.97 -9.87
N ASP A 118 9.95 -2.09 -9.38
CA ASP A 118 11.39 -2.28 -9.18
C ASP A 118 12.18 -2.18 -10.50
N ALA A 119 11.67 -2.81 -11.57
CA ALA A 119 12.28 -2.68 -12.89
C ALA A 119 12.16 -1.26 -13.47
N TYR A 120 11.05 -0.58 -13.19
CA TYR A 120 10.86 0.83 -13.53
C TYR A 120 11.88 1.72 -12.82
N ASN A 121 11.99 1.63 -11.49
CA ASN A 121 12.92 2.43 -10.69
C ASN A 121 14.37 2.21 -11.13
N ARG A 122 14.81 0.96 -11.31
CA ARG A 122 16.15 0.67 -11.84
C ARG A 122 16.42 1.31 -13.20
N ARG A 123 15.42 1.33 -14.10
CA ARG A 123 15.55 1.91 -15.43
C ARG A 123 15.69 3.43 -15.36
N VAL A 124 14.89 4.08 -14.52
CA VAL A 124 14.89 5.54 -14.30
C VAL A 124 16.18 5.98 -13.61
N GLU A 125 16.60 5.31 -12.54
CA GLU A 125 17.85 5.58 -11.81
C GLU A 125 19.08 5.46 -12.70
N HIS A 126 19.17 4.39 -13.50
CA HIS A 126 20.27 4.22 -14.43
C HIS A 126 20.32 5.34 -15.48
N ALA A 127 19.15 5.72 -16.01
CA ALA A 127 19.03 6.79 -16.99
C ALA A 127 19.46 8.15 -16.41
N MET A 128 19.10 8.45 -15.16
CA MET A 128 19.57 9.64 -14.45
C MET A 128 21.09 9.60 -14.20
N ALA A 129 21.62 8.46 -13.75
CA ALA A 129 23.05 8.31 -13.44
C ALA A 129 23.97 8.50 -14.65
N VAL A 130 23.51 8.16 -15.86
CA VAL A 130 24.25 8.35 -17.11
C VAL A 130 23.91 9.67 -17.83
N GLY A 131 23.19 10.59 -17.17
CA GLY A 131 22.85 11.90 -17.70
C GLY A 131 21.82 11.89 -18.84
N ARG A 132 21.01 10.83 -18.94
CA ARG A 132 19.98 10.63 -19.97
C ARG A 132 18.60 10.47 -19.34
N ALA A 133 18.19 11.44 -18.53
CA ALA A 133 16.90 11.41 -17.84
C ALA A 133 15.75 11.10 -18.81
N VAL A 134 14.88 10.17 -18.42
CA VAL A 134 13.70 9.81 -19.21
C VAL A 134 12.60 10.81 -18.89
N VAL A 135 11.99 11.43 -19.89
CA VAL A 135 10.88 12.37 -19.69
C VAL A 135 9.54 11.63 -19.63
N ASP A 136 8.54 12.21 -18.95
CA ASP A 136 7.19 11.63 -18.89
C ASP A 136 6.53 11.61 -20.29
N PRO A 137 6.28 10.43 -20.87
CA PRO A 137 5.71 10.31 -22.22
C PRO A 137 4.22 10.64 -22.28
N PHE A 138 3.56 10.84 -21.13
CA PHE A 138 2.15 11.20 -21.05
C PHE A 138 1.94 12.65 -20.59
N TRP A 139 3.01 13.45 -20.53
CA TRP A 139 2.91 14.88 -20.26
C TRP A 139 2.12 15.58 -21.37
N MET A 140 1.10 16.36 -20.97
CA MET A 140 0.26 17.16 -21.88
C MET A 140 0.33 18.65 -21.54
N GLY A 141 1.52 19.14 -21.19
CA GLY A 141 1.76 20.58 -20.98
C GLY A 141 1.74 21.38 -22.28
N ALA A 142 1.89 22.70 -22.16
CA ALA A 142 1.97 23.59 -23.32
C ALA A 142 3.21 23.29 -24.18
N GLU A 143 3.20 23.67 -25.46
CA GLU A 143 4.32 23.43 -26.40
C GLU A 143 5.67 24.03 -25.92
N GLU A 144 5.59 25.07 -25.10
CA GLU A 144 6.74 25.79 -24.54
C GLU A 144 7.27 25.15 -23.24
N GLU A 145 6.54 24.20 -22.66
CA GLU A 145 6.90 23.51 -21.42
C GLU A 145 7.72 22.25 -21.69
N VAL A 146 8.80 22.09 -20.93
CA VAL A 146 9.62 20.88 -20.97
C VAL A 146 8.93 19.81 -20.14
N ALA A 147 8.69 18.64 -20.76
CA ALA A 147 8.14 17.49 -20.04
C ALA A 147 9.05 17.12 -18.84
N PRO A 148 8.48 16.89 -17.65
CA PRO A 148 9.25 16.59 -16.46
C PRO A 148 10.01 15.27 -16.61
N ALA A 149 11.18 15.19 -16.00
CA ALA A 149 11.90 13.92 -15.88
C ALA A 149 11.12 12.96 -14.98
N LEU A 150 11.09 11.69 -15.37
CA LEU A 150 10.63 10.61 -14.53
C LEU A 150 11.58 10.41 -13.36
N GLU A 151 11.00 10.14 -12.20
CA GLU A 151 11.70 9.85 -10.96
C GLU A 151 11.34 8.45 -10.47
N SER A 152 12.15 7.90 -9.55
CA SER A 152 11.80 6.66 -8.87
C SER A 152 10.49 6.83 -8.11
N LEU A 153 9.61 5.85 -8.24
CA LEU A 153 8.30 5.86 -7.61
C LEU A 153 8.35 5.05 -6.31
N PRO A 154 7.77 5.58 -5.21
CA PRO A 154 7.72 4.87 -3.94
C PRO A 154 6.75 3.69 -4.03
N VAL A 155 7.01 2.65 -3.24
CA VAL A 155 5.98 1.66 -2.91
C VAL A 155 4.89 2.36 -2.10
N ILE A 156 3.62 2.07 -2.39
CA ILE A 156 2.48 2.59 -1.62
C ILE A 156 1.92 1.46 -0.76
N VAL A 157 1.78 1.69 0.54
CA VAL A 157 1.14 0.77 1.48
C VAL A 157 -0.11 1.44 2.05
N VAL A 158 -1.27 0.88 1.74
CA VAL A 158 -2.56 1.33 2.27
C VAL A 158 -2.91 0.48 3.47
N VAL A 159 -3.09 1.10 4.63
CA VAL A 159 -3.45 0.42 5.88
C VAL A 159 -4.82 0.90 6.33
N ILE A 160 -5.72 -0.05 6.56
CA ILE A 160 -7.09 0.22 7.01
C ILE A 160 -7.30 -0.49 8.34
N ASP A 161 -7.44 0.24 9.45
CA ASP A 161 -7.57 -0.37 10.77
C ASP A 161 -8.87 -1.18 10.94
N GLU A 162 -9.99 -0.65 10.43
CA GLU A 162 -11.30 -1.29 10.54
C GLU A 162 -12.07 -1.15 9.22
N PHE A 163 -11.73 -1.98 8.23
CA PHE A 163 -12.36 -1.89 6.90
C PHE A 163 -13.84 -2.30 6.92
N ALA A 164 -14.31 -2.97 7.98
CA ALA A 164 -15.73 -3.27 8.16
C ALA A 164 -16.59 -2.00 8.28
N ASP A 165 -16.05 -0.93 8.86
CA ASP A 165 -16.77 0.34 8.99
C ASP A 165 -17.00 0.95 7.59
N MET A 166 -16.01 0.84 6.70
CA MET A 166 -16.14 1.25 5.30
C MET A 166 -17.20 0.44 4.54
N MET A 167 -17.22 -0.88 4.73
CA MET A 167 -18.21 -1.76 4.10
C MET A 167 -19.66 -1.38 4.46
N MET A 168 -19.89 -0.91 5.70
CA MET A 168 -21.22 -0.50 6.15
C MET A 168 -21.65 0.87 5.63
N ILE A 169 -20.71 1.81 5.54
CA ILE A 169 -21.03 3.21 5.19
C ILE A 169 -20.99 3.43 3.68
N VAL A 170 -19.94 2.96 3.00
CA VAL A 170 -19.72 3.15 1.55
C VAL A 170 -20.42 2.04 0.75
N GLY A 171 -20.64 0.89 1.37
CA GLY A 171 -21.36 -0.24 0.77
C GLY A 171 -20.50 -1.08 -0.19
N LYS A 172 -21.16 -1.96 -0.94
CA LYS A 172 -20.54 -3.01 -1.78
C LYS A 172 -19.55 -2.52 -2.84
N LYS A 173 -19.57 -1.23 -3.21
CA LYS A 173 -18.61 -0.67 -4.16
C LYS A 173 -17.17 -0.79 -3.64
N ILE A 174 -16.98 -0.72 -2.32
CA ILE A 174 -15.64 -0.79 -1.72
C ILE A 174 -15.02 -2.18 -1.86
N ASP A 175 -15.83 -3.24 -1.79
CA ASP A 175 -15.39 -4.63 -1.98
C ASP A 175 -14.80 -4.81 -3.39
N GLN A 176 -15.46 -4.25 -4.41
CA GLN A 176 -14.98 -4.27 -5.79
C GLN A 176 -13.68 -3.49 -5.98
N THR A 177 -13.56 -2.32 -5.33
CA THR A 177 -12.33 -1.51 -5.39
C THR A 177 -11.16 -2.24 -4.73
N ILE A 178 -11.36 -2.79 -3.53
CA ILE A 178 -10.35 -3.58 -2.81
C ILE A 178 -9.94 -4.79 -3.65
N ALA A 179 -10.89 -5.53 -4.21
CA ALA A 179 -10.60 -6.68 -5.05
C ALA A 179 -9.80 -6.29 -6.30
N ARG A 180 -10.16 -5.18 -6.96
CA ARG A 180 -9.43 -4.68 -8.14
C ARG A 180 -7.98 -4.33 -7.82
N ILE A 181 -7.74 -3.66 -6.69
CA ILE A 181 -6.37 -3.37 -6.22
C ILE A 181 -5.67 -4.70 -5.92
N ALA A 182 -6.28 -5.59 -5.14
CA ALA A 182 -5.68 -6.85 -4.72
C ALA A 182 -5.27 -7.75 -5.90
N GLN A 183 -6.01 -7.68 -7.01
CA GLN A 183 -5.72 -8.46 -8.23
C GLN A 183 -4.55 -7.96 -9.04
N LYS A 184 -4.33 -6.64 -9.08
CA LYS A 184 -3.48 -6.01 -10.10
C LYS A 184 -2.33 -5.17 -9.50
N ALA A 185 -2.45 -4.71 -8.27
CA ALA A 185 -1.58 -3.63 -7.81
C ALA A 185 -0.17 -4.07 -7.39
N ARG A 186 0.07 -5.38 -7.23
CA ARG A 186 1.40 -5.95 -6.90
C ARG A 186 2.52 -5.43 -7.80
N ALA A 187 2.34 -5.50 -9.12
CA ALA A 187 3.38 -5.08 -10.06
C ALA A 187 3.60 -3.56 -10.04
N ALA A 188 2.56 -2.78 -9.74
CA ALA A 188 2.61 -1.34 -9.57
C ALA A 188 3.19 -0.91 -8.20
N GLY A 189 3.50 -1.88 -7.32
CA GLY A 189 4.03 -1.64 -5.98
C GLY A 189 3.03 -0.91 -5.07
N ILE A 190 1.75 -1.31 -5.13
CA ILE A 190 0.73 -0.87 -4.19
C ILE A 190 0.24 -2.09 -3.41
N HIS A 191 0.29 -1.99 -2.09
CA HIS A 191 -0.01 -3.06 -1.15
C HIS A 191 -1.16 -2.67 -0.22
N LEU A 192 -1.95 -3.66 0.21
CA LEU A 192 -3.07 -3.45 1.12
C LEU A 192 -2.81 -4.19 2.43
N VAL A 193 -3.03 -3.52 3.56
CA VAL A 193 -3.14 -4.12 4.89
C VAL A 193 -4.54 -3.82 5.39
N LEU A 194 -5.42 -4.82 5.31
CA LEU A 194 -6.80 -4.70 5.74
C LEU A 194 -6.94 -5.31 7.12
N ALA A 195 -7.43 -4.54 8.08
CA ALA A 195 -7.67 -5.03 9.42
C ALA A 195 -9.13 -4.92 9.82
N THR A 196 -9.60 -5.87 10.62
CA THR A 196 -10.96 -5.85 11.17
C THR A 196 -11.04 -6.56 12.51
N GLN A 197 -11.87 -6.03 13.41
CA GLN A 197 -12.28 -6.70 14.64
C GLN A 197 -13.58 -7.51 14.46
N ARG A 198 -14.15 -7.51 13.25
CA ARG A 198 -15.44 -8.13 12.92
C ARG A 198 -15.23 -9.20 11.85
N PRO A 199 -14.66 -10.37 12.19
CA PRO A 199 -14.37 -11.44 11.23
C PRO A 199 -15.62 -12.22 10.80
N SER A 200 -16.67 -11.53 10.37
CA SER A 200 -17.89 -12.13 9.83
C SER A 200 -17.77 -12.36 8.32
N VAL A 201 -18.65 -13.20 7.77
CA VAL A 201 -18.73 -13.47 6.32
C VAL A 201 -19.15 -12.23 5.53
N ASP A 202 -19.89 -11.32 6.16
CA ASP A 202 -20.35 -10.07 5.56
C ASP A 202 -19.22 -9.04 5.40
N VAL A 203 -18.19 -9.12 6.26
CA VAL A 203 -17.01 -8.26 6.22
C VAL A 203 -15.91 -8.92 5.38
N ILE A 204 -15.55 -10.16 5.73
CA ILE A 204 -14.53 -10.94 5.02
C ILE A 204 -15.22 -11.76 3.93
N THR A 205 -15.69 -11.06 2.90
CA THR A 205 -16.47 -11.64 1.81
C THR A 205 -15.67 -12.66 1.01
N GLY A 206 -16.35 -13.47 0.20
CA GLY A 206 -15.68 -14.38 -0.75
C GLY A 206 -14.76 -13.65 -1.72
N LEU A 207 -15.11 -12.41 -2.11
CA LEU A 207 -14.32 -11.58 -3.02
C LEU A 207 -13.01 -11.13 -2.36
N ILE A 208 -13.04 -10.68 -1.11
CA ILE A 208 -11.83 -10.35 -0.34
C ILE A 208 -10.92 -11.57 -0.23
N LYS A 209 -11.47 -12.72 0.19
CA LYS A 209 -10.68 -13.95 0.39
C LYS A 209 -10.04 -14.47 -0.89
N ALA A 210 -10.72 -14.32 -2.03
CA ALA A 210 -10.21 -14.79 -3.32
C ALA A 210 -8.98 -14.00 -3.80
N ASN A 211 -8.80 -12.77 -3.32
CA ASN A 211 -7.73 -11.87 -3.79
C ASN A 211 -6.67 -11.57 -2.72
N ILE A 212 -6.95 -11.86 -1.45
CA ILE A 212 -6.01 -11.68 -0.32
C ILE A 212 -5.70 -13.03 0.30
N ASN A 213 -4.52 -13.55 -0.03
CA ASN A 213 -4.07 -14.89 0.35
C ASN A 213 -3.32 -14.91 1.69
N CYS A 214 -2.66 -13.81 2.07
CA CYS A 214 -1.93 -13.71 3.33
C CYS A 214 -2.87 -13.24 4.44
N ARG A 215 -2.90 -13.97 5.56
CA ARG A 215 -3.83 -13.74 6.67
C ARG A 215 -3.10 -13.94 8.00
N ILE A 216 -3.37 -13.04 8.95
CA ILE A 216 -2.90 -13.08 10.35
C ILE A 216 -4.11 -12.99 11.26
#